data_AF-A0A1C2AZT0-F1
#
_entry.id   AF-A0A1C2AZT0-F1
#
_cell.length_a   1.000
_cell.length_b   1.000
_cell.length_c   1.000
_cell.angle_alpha   90.00
_cell.angle_beta   90.00
_cell.angle_gamma   90.00
#
_symmetry.space_group_name_H-M   'P 1'
#
loop_
_entity.id
_entity.type
_entity.pdbx_description
1 polymer ?
#
loop_
_entity_poly.entity_id
_entity_poly.type
_entity_poly.pdbx_seq_one_letter_code
_entity_poly.pdbx_strand_id
1 'polypeptide(L)' 'MKVCVYLSYIGLGANLLHLSYLHQLSEKFGPITVFTLCKNLSDALEDDPKIKEVIVIDKKYNKFKNIFSFSSE' A
#
# COMPACT_ATOMS: atom_id res chain seq x y z
N MET A 1 5.27 -15.26 11.99
CA MET A 1 4.00 -15.16 11.23
C MET A 1 4.13 -13.99 10.27
N LYS A 2 3.71 -14.10 9.00
CA LYS A 2 3.84 -12.99 8.04
C LYS A 2 2.55 -12.17 8.06
N VAL A 3 2.63 -10.89 8.44
CA VAL A 3 1.48 -9.99 8.52
C VAL A 3 1.58 -8.91 7.47
N CYS A 4 0.45 -8.64 6.84
CA CYS A 4 0.33 -7.75 5.71
C CYS A 4 -0.88 -6.84 5.90
N VAL A 5 -0.70 -5.53 5.72
CA VAL A 5 -1.75 -4.53 5.91
C VAL A 5 -2.03 -3.84 4.58
N TYR A 6 -3.31 -3.78 4.20
CA TYR A 6 -3.73 -3.08 3.00
C TYR A 6 -4.31 -1.71 3.35
N LEU A 7 -3.68 -0.66 2.82
CA LEU A 7 -4.14 0.72 2.90
C LEU A 7 -4.80 1.12 1.58
N SER A 8 -6.12 1.32 1.63
CA SER A 8 -6.95 1.64 0.48
C SER A 8 -6.99 3.14 0.13
N TYR A 9 -6.13 3.96 0.74
CA TYR A 9 -6.13 5.41 0.56
C TYR A 9 -5.15 5.87 -0.51
N ILE A 10 -5.59 6.80 -1.35
CA ILE A 10 -4.79 7.41 -2.42
C ILE A 10 -3.89 8.52 -1.86
N GLY A 11 -4.39 9.28 -0.88
CA GLY A 11 -3.68 10.41 -0.29
C GLY A 11 -2.66 10.00 0.76
N LEU A 12 -1.48 10.64 0.74
CA LEU A 12 -0.39 10.36 1.68
C LEU A 12 -0.81 10.62 3.13
N GLY A 13 -1.47 11.76 3.41
CA GLY A 13 -1.87 12.13 4.77
C GLY A 13 -2.78 11.08 5.44
N ALA A 14 -3.72 10.51 4.69
CA ALA A 14 -4.59 9.45 5.21
C ALA A 14 -3.80 8.17 5.55
N ASN A 15 -2.78 7.83 4.76
CA ASN A 15 -1.91 6.69 5.05
C ASN A 15 -1.01 6.94 6.26
N LEU A 16 -0.50 8.17 6.42
CA LEU A 16 0.33 8.55 7.58
C LEU A 16 -0.45 8.53 8.89
N LEU A 17 -1.74 8.87 8.89
CA LEU A 17 -2.59 8.75 10.08
C LEU A 17 -2.69 7.31 10.59
N HIS A 18 -2.61 6.33 9.69
CA HIS A 18 -2.62 4.90 10.04
C HIS A 18 -1.24 4.34 10.40
N LEU A 19 -0.18 5.14 10.35
CA LEU A 19 1.17 4.68 10.66
C LEU A 19 1.32 4.25 12.12
N SER A 20 0.64 4.94 13.04
CA SER A 20 0.58 4.56 14.45
C SER A 20 0.01 3.14 14.66
N TYR A 21 -1.02 2.79 13.89
CA TYR A 21 -1.62 1.47 13.89
C TYR A 21 -0.68 0.41 13.28
N LEU A 22 0.00 0.75 12.18
CA LEU A 22 1.03 -0.10 11.57
C LEU A 22 2.17 -0.42 12.56
N HIS A 23 2.62 0.57 13.34
CA HIS A 23 3.66 0.38 14.35
C HIS A 23 3.21 -0.54 15.49
N GLN A 24 1.98 -0.39 15.98
CA GLN A 24 1.43 -1.28 17.01
C GLN A 24 1.33 -2.72 16.54
N LEU A 25 1.01 -2.94 15.26
CA LEU A 25 1.03 -4.27 14.66
C LEU A 25 2.46 -4.80 14.54
N SER A 26 3.42 -3.96 14.15
CA SER A 26 4.81 -4.37 14.04
C SER A 26 5.42 -4.80 15.37
N GLU A 27 5.00 -4.21 16.49
CA GLU A 27 5.46 -4.58 17.82
C GLU A 27 4.96 -5.97 18.25
N LYS A 28 3.78 -6.38 17.78
CA LYS A 28 3.20 -7.69 18.08
C LYS A 28 3.66 -8.79 17.13
N PHE A 29 3.85 -8.45 15.86
CA PHE A 29 4.03 -9.44 14.79
C PHE A 29 5.40 -9.37 14.11
N GLY A 30 6.25 -8.40 14.49
CA GLY A 30 7.49 -8.08 13.81
C GLY A 30 7.28 -7.20 12.58
N PRO A 31 8.33 -6.92 11.79
CA PRO A 31 8.27 -6.03 10.64
C PRO A 31 7.17 -6.46 9.65
N ILE A 32 6.28 -5.52 9.31
CA ILE A 32 5.09 -5.80 8.51
C ILE A 32 5.24 -5.34 7.05
N THR A 33 4.54 -6.02 6.15
CA THR A 33 4.39 -5.63 4.74
C THR A 33 3.17 -4.73 4.59
N VAL A 34 3.28 -3.66 3.81
CA VAL A 34 2.16 -2.74 3.52
C VAL A 34 1.83 -2.77 2.03
N PHE A 35 0.58 -3.07 1.68
CA PHE A 35 0.05 -2.79 0.34
C PHE A 35 -0.64 -1.44 0.34
N THR A 36 -0.37 -0.60 -0.66
CA THR A 36 -0.95 0.73 -0.74
C THR A 36 -1.31 1.12 -2.16
N LEU A 37 -2.26 2.04 -2.31
CA LEU A 37 -2.55 2.72 -3.58
C LEU A 37 -1.73 4.00 -3.76
N CYS A 38 -1.01 4.43 -2.72
CA CYS A 38 -0.27 5.68 -2.71
C CYS A 38 1.20 5.44 -3.07
N LYS A 39 1.63 5.99 -4.21
CA LYS A 39 3.01 5.83 -4.72
C LYS A 39 4.04 6.42 -3.76
N ASN A 40 3.77 7.62 -3.27
CA ASN A 40 4.66 8.40 -2.40
C ASN A 40 4.80 7.81 -1.00
N LEU A 41 3.99 6.79 -0.64
CA LEU A 41 4.08 6.16 0.66
C LEU A 41 5.34 5.27 0.78
N SER A 42 5.81 4.73 -0.35
CA SER A 42 7.05 3.95 -0.37
C SER A 42 8.25 4.81 0.00
N ASP A 43 8.40 5.97 -0.64
CA ASP A 43 9.45 6.95 -0.33
C ASP A 43 9.36 7.47 1.11
N ALA A 44 8.15 7.72 1.61
CA ALA A 44 7.95 8.25 2.96
C ALA A 44 8.31 7.25 4.08
N LEU A 45 8.40 5.95 3.77
CA LEU A 45 8.61 4.87 4.74
C LEU A 45 9.89 4.08 4.47
N GLU A 46 10.77 4.57 3.58
CA GLU A 46 12.02 3.90 3.21
C GLU A 46 12.94 3.64 4.41
N ASP A 47 13.00 4.60 5.34
CA ASP A 47 13.85 4.54 6.53
C ASP A 47 13.17 3.92 7.77
N ASP A 48 11.94 3.43 7.67
CA ASP A 48 11.19 2.93 8.83
C ASP A 48 11.53 1.46 9.14
N PRO A 49 12.24 1.17 10.26
CA PRO A 49 12.64 -0.21 10.59
C PRO A 49 11.47 -1.12 10.97
N LYS A 50 10.29 -0.56 11.26
CA LYS A 50 9.09 -1.33 11.61
C LYS A 50 8.35 -1.85 10.37
N ILE A 51 8.69 -1.34 9.19
CA ILE A 51 8.06 -1.69 7.92
C ILE A 51 9.07 -2.43 7.06
N LYS A 52 8.70 -3.64 6.64
CA LYS A 52 9.57 -4.51 5.87
C LYS A 52 9.62 -4.12 4.40
N GLU A 53 8.45 -3.89 3.82
CA GLU A 53 8.29 -3.57 2.41
C GLU A 53 6.96 -2.85 2.18
N VAL A 54 6.96 -1.91 1.22
CA VAL A 54 5.76 -1.21 0.77
C VAL A 54 5.52 -1.56 -0.69
N ILE A 55 4.40 -2.24 -0.96
CA ILE A 55 4.02 -2.67 -2.30
C ILE A 55 2.90 -1.76 -2.82
N VAL A 56 3.23 -1.01 -3.87
CA VAL A 56 2.28 -0.07 -4.48
C VAL A 56 1.44 -0.79 -5.55
N ILE A 57 0.13 -0.81 -5.37
CA ILE A 57 -0.84 -1.35 -6.33
C ILE A 57 -1.30 -0.21 -7.24
N ASP A 58 -0.85 -0.22 -8.49
CA ASP A 58 -1.26 0.78 -9.47
C ASP A 58 -2.67 0.46 -10.03
N LYS A 59 -3.64 1.34 -9.74
CA LYS A 59 -5.04 1.24 -10.21
C LYS A 59 -5.19 1.24 -11.74
N LYS A 60 -4.15 1.60 -12.50
CA LYS A 60 -4.19 1.66 -13.98
C LYS A 60 -4.35 0.29 -14.62
N TYR A 61 -4.22 -0.81 -13.86
CA TYR A 61 -4.16 -2.15 -14.44
C TYR A 61 -5.48 -2.82 -14.84
N ASN A 62 -6.70 -2.30 -14.60
CA ASN A 62 -7.90 -3.12 -14.91
C ASN A 62 -9.19 -2.47 -15.41
N LYS A 63 -9.32 -1.13 -15.51
CA LYS A 63 -10.59 -0.55 -15.99
C LYS A 63 -10.53 -0.02 -17.42
N PHE A 64 -9.52 0.77 -17.78
CA PHE A 64 -9.48 1.39 -19.11
C PHE A 64 -8.99 0.47 -20.24
N LYS A 65 -8.06 -0.46 -19.96
CA LYS A 65 -7.62 -1.44 -20.96
C LYS A 65 -8.72 -2.45 -21.31
N ASN A 66 -9.51 -2.90 -20.32
CA ASN A 66 -10.63 -3.81 -20.57
C ASN A 66 -11.77 -3.13 -21.33
N ILE A 67 -12.09 -1.87 -21.04
CA ILE A 67 -13.17 -1.16 -21.77
C ILE A 67 -12.80 -0.96 -23.25
N PHE A 68 -11.52 -0.67 -23.55
CA PHE A 68 -11.07 -0.52 -24.94
C PHE A 68 -10.91 -1.84 -25.69
N SER A 69 -10.65 -2.96 -25.02
CA SER A 69 -10.55 -4.27 -25.70
C SER A 69 -11.89 -4.87 -26.10
N PHE A 70 -12.99 -4.48 -25.46
CA PHE A 70 -14.35 -4.96 -25.79
C PHE A 70 -15.09 -4.08 -26.82
N SER A 71 -14.50 -2.96 -27.27
CA SER A 71 -15.14 -2.05 -28.22
C SER A 71 -14.69 -2.27 -29.68
N SER A 72 -13.93 -3.33 -29.96
CA SER A 72 -13.45 -3.66 -31.31
C SER A 72 -13.74 -5.11 -31.72
N GLU A 73 -14.77 -5.72 -31.13
CA GLU A 73 -15.45 -6.89 -31.69
C GLU A 73 -16.75 -6.49 -32.39
#